data_AF-A0A956MYY0-F1
#
_entry.id   AF-A0A956MYY0-F1
#
_cell.length_a   1.000
_cell.length_b   1.000
_cell.length_c   1.000
_cell.angle_alpha   90.00
_cell.angle_beta   90.00
_cell.angle_gamma   90.00
#
_symmetry.space_group_name_H-M   'P 1'
#
loop_
_entity.id
_entity.type
_entity.pdbx_description
1 polymer ?
#
loop_
_entity_poly.entity_id
_entity_poly.type
_entity_poly.pdbx_seq_one_letter_code
_entity_poly.pdbx_strand_id
1 'polypeptide(L)'
;AIDDAKLAIKYILSKDYIDVVIPGMESIEQVRENVSVLQDTNITKDDELKIQEIRNIMGKRFCRRCEYCLPCPLKINIPQNFLLEGYYTRYNLKDWAKERYKSLEVKASACVECGLCETKCPYELPIREMLKEVSSKLG
;
A
#
# COMPACT_ATOMS: atom_id res chain seq x y z
N ALA A 1 -3.42 0.03 -8.77
CA ALA A 1 -2.26 0.04 -7.87
C ALA A 1 -1.27 1.06 -8.47
N ILE A 2 0.05 0.90 -8.37
CA ILE A 2 0.92 1.56 -9.35
C ILE A 2 0.97 0.61 -10.54
N ASP A 3 0.26 0.96 -11.61
CA ASP A 3 0.00 0.03 -12.72
C ASP A 3 0.87 0.34 -13.96
N ASP A 4 1.61 1.45 -13.95
CA ASP A 4 2.59 1.82 -14.98
C ASP A 4 3.99 1.39 -14.53
N ALA A 5 4.43 0.21 -14.99
CA ALA A 5 5.72 -0.37 -14.64
C ALA A 5 6.88 0.52 -15.12
N LYS A 6 6.78 1.09 -16.33
CA LYS A 6 7.85 1.93 -16.90
C LYS A 6 8.06 3.18 -16.07
N LEU A 7 6.98 3.90 -15.77
CA LEU A 7 7.05 5.12 -14.95
C LEU A 7 7.59 4.82 -13.55
N ALA A 8 7.19 3.70 -12.94
CA ALA A 8 7.68 3.28 -11.63
C ALA A 8 9.19 3.00 -11.63
N ILE A 9 9.66 2.19 -12.58
CA ILE A 9 11.09 1.85 -12.70
C ILE A 9 11.90 3.12 -13.02
N LYS A 10 11.42 3.95 -13.95
CA LYS A 10 12.06 5.20 -14.36
C LYS A 10 12.21 6.16 -13.18
N TYR A 11 11.17 6.31 -12.37
CA TYR A 11 11.20 7.13 -11.16
C TYR A 11 12.26 6.66 -10.17
N ILE A 12 12.35 5.34 -9.94
CA ILE A 12 13.34 4.76 -9.02
C ILE A 12 14.76 5.00 -9.55
N LEU A 13 15.00 4.72 -10.84
CA LEU A 13 16.31 4.90 -11.47
C LEU A 13 16.74 6.38 -11.58
N SER A 14 15.80 7.33 -11.55
CA SER A 14 16.12 8.77 -11.51
C SER A 14 16.68 9.27 -10.16
N LYS A 15 16.85 8.40 -9.17
CA LYS A 15 17.35 8.78 -7.84
C LYS A 15 18.79 8.36 -7.67
N ASP A 16 19.66 9.35 -7.50
CA ASP A 16 21.11 9.14 -7.34
C ASP A 16 21.49 8.33 -6.08
N TYR A 17 20.54 8.12 -5.16
CA TYR A 17 20.72 7.36 -3.92
C TYR A 17 20.16 5.92 -3.99
N ILE A 18 19.78 5.43 -5.18
CA ILE A 18 19.27 4.07 -5.37
C ILE A 18 20.17 3.32 -6.36
N ASP A 19 20.79 2.23 -5.91
CA ASP A 19 21.73 1.45 -6.73
C ASP A 19 21.05 0.37 -7.59
N VAL A 20 19.97 -0.25 -7.08
CA VAL A 20 19.38 -1.46 -7.68
C VAL A 20 17.85 -1.38 -7.69
N VAL A 21 17.26 -1.74 -8.84
CA VAL A 21 15.81 -1.90 -9.01
C VAL A 21 15.51 -3.36 -9.33
N ILE A 22 14.58 -3.95 -8.57
CA ILE A 22 14.21 -5.37 -8.70
C ILE A 22 12.73 -5.46 -9.08
N PRO A 23 12.37 -5.24 -10.36
CA PRO A 23 10.98 -5.33 -10.78
C PRO A 23 10.53 -6.80 -10.83
N GLY A 24 9.27 -7.05 -10.49
CA GLY A 24 8.63 -8.37 -10.69
C GLY A 24 8.12 -8.52 -12.11
N MET A 25 8.05 -9.76 -12.59
CA MET A 25 7.50 -10.13 -13.90
C MET A 25 7.08 -11.59 -13.93
N GLU A 26 6.08 -11.91 -14.74
CA GLU A 26 5.57 -13.27 -15.01
C GLU A 26 5.61 -13.64 -16.50
N SER A 27 5.89 -12.69 -17.39
CA SER A 27 5.96 -12.90 -18.85
C SER A 27 7.19 -12.26 -19.48
N ILE A 28 7.57 -12.74 -20.68
CA ILE A 28 8.69 -12.18 -21.44
C ILE A 28 8.37 -10.74 -21.89
N GLU A 29 7.11 -10.45 -22.16
CA GLU A 29 6.63 -9.11 -22.53
C GLU A 29 6.92 -8.09 -21.42
N GLN A 30 6.65 -8.46 -20.16
CA GLN A 30 6.99 -7.63 -19.00
C GLN A 30 8.50 -7.49 -18.81
N VAL A 31 9.30 -8.53 -19.10
CA VAL A 31 10.77 -8.41 -19.10
C VAL A 31 11.22 -7.35 -20.11
N ARG A 32 10.71 -7.42 -21.34
CA ARG A 32 11.04 -6.44 -22.40
C ARG A 32 10.59 -5.02 -22.02
N GLU A 33 9.41 -4.90 -21.43
CA GLU A 33 8.88 -3.63 -20.92
C GLU A 33 9.80 -3.03 -19.86
N ASN A 34 10.16 -3.80 -18.83
CA ASN A 34 11.00 -3.36 -17.72
C ASN A 34 12.39 -2.91 -18.21
N VAL A 35 13.01 -3.68 -19.12
CA VAL A 35 14.33 -3.36 -19.67
C VAL A 35 14.30 -2.14 -20.59
N SER A 36 13.18 -1.87 -21.28
CA SER A 36 13.07 -0.73 -22.19
C SER A 36 13.31 0.63 -21.51
N VAL A 37 13.09 0.73 -20.20
CA VAL A 37 13.32 1.95 -19.41
C VAL A 37 14.79 2.36 -19.40
N LEU A 38 15.73 1.42 -19.55
CA LEU A 38 17.16 1.72 -19.57
C LEU A 38 17.60 2.53 -20.80
N GLN A 39 16.74 2.66 -21.82
CA GLN A 39 17.00 3.50 -22.98
C GLN A 39 16.91 5.00 -22.65
N ASP A 40 16.02 5.38 -21.73
CA ASP A 40 15.86 6.76 -21.26
C ASP A 40 15.28 6.78 -19.83
N THR A 41 16.13 7.14 -18.87
CA THR A 41 15.77 7.26 -17.46
C THR A 41 15.34 8.67 -17.06
N ASN A 42 15.35 9.64 -17.99
CA ASN A 42 15.08 11.05 -17.67
C ASN A 42 13.60 11.30 -17.42
N ILE A 43 13.23 11.68 -16.20
CA ILE A 43 11.85 12.07 -15.87
C ILE A 43 11.46 13.34 -16.65
N THR A 44 10.42 13.21 -17.47
CA THR A 44 9.85 14.33 -18.24
C THR A 44 8.80 15.08 -17.40
N LYS A 45 8.36 16.26 -17.87
CA LYS A 45 7.26 16.99 -17.24
C LYS A 45 5.94 16.19 -17.22
N ASP A 46 5.68 15.39 -18.24
CA ASP A 46 4.49 14.52 -18.28
C ASP A 46 4.59 13.39 -17.25
N ASP A 47 5.79 12.80 -17.11
CA ASP A 47 6.07 11.81 -16.06
C ASP A 47 5.84 12.42 -14.66
N GLU A 48 6.30 13.65 -14.41
CA GLU A 48 6.09 14.34 -13.13
C GLU A 48 4.59 14.55 -12.81
N LEU A 49 3.79 14.91 -13.80
CA LEU A 49 2.35 15.08 -13.64
C LEU A 49 1.67 13.75 -13.27
N LYS A 50 2.00 12.67 -13.98
CA LYS A 50 1.49 11.31 -13.68
C LYS A 50 1.93 10.84 -12.31
N ILE A 51 3.19 11.07 -11.94
CA ILE A 51 3.71 10.73 -10.60
C ILE A 51 2.93 11.50 -9.53
N GLN A 52 2.66 12.79 -9.75
CA GLN A 52 1.91 13.59 -8.79
C GLN A 52 0.45 13.15 -8.69
N GLU A 53 -0.18 12.76 -9.79
CA GLU A 53 -1.52 12.17 -9.80
C GLU A 53 -1.55 10.86 -9.00
N ILE A 54 -0.60 9.96 -9.24
CA ILE A 54 -0.45 8.70 -8.46
C ILE A 54 -0.27 9.01 -6.97
N ARG A 55 0.57 9.98 -6.60
CA ARG A 55 0.74 10.40 -5.20
C ARG A 55 -0.57 10.90 -4.58
N ASN A 56 -1.34 11.70 -5.33
CA ASN A 56 -2.62 12.22 -4.87
C ASN A 56 -3.65 11.10 -4.67
N ILE A 57 -3.72 10.14 -5.60
CA ILE A 57 -4.61 8.97 -5.52
C ILE A 57 -4.21 8.07 -4.35
N MET A 58 -2.92 7.75 -4.19
CA MET A 58 -2.43 6.95 -3.08
C MET A 58 -2.63 7.66 -1.73
N GLY A 59 -2.60 8.99 -1.76
CA GLY A 59 -2.94 9.87 -0.66
C GLY A 59 -2.19 9.57 0.64
N LYS A 60 -2.80 9.96 1.76
CA LYS A 60 -2.32 9.68 3.12
C LYS A 60 -2.97 8.43 3.73
N ARG A 61 -3.31 7.42 2.93
CA ARG A 61 -4.03 6.21 3.41
C ARG A 61 -3.30 4.90 3.20
N PHE A 62 -2.08 4.94 2.68
CA PHE A 62 -1.28 3.74 2.50
C PHE A 62 -0.63 3.29 3.83
N CYS A 63 -0.98 2.11 4.36
CA CYS A 63 -0.27 1.56 5.52
C CYS A 63 1.06 0.92 5.10
N ARG A 64 2.16 1.37 5.71
CA ARG A 64 3.51 0.85 5.45
C ARG A 64 3.85 -0.39 6.29
N ARG A 65 2.93 -0.83 7.16
CA ARG A 65 3.11 -1.99 8.07
C ARG A 65 4.39 -1.91 8.91
N CYS A 66 4.78 -0.71 9.33
CA CYS A 66 5.92 -0.48 10.22
C CYS A 66 5.63 -0.82 11.70
N GLU A 67 4.38 -1.17 12.03
CA GLU A 67 3.95 -1.62 13.35
C GLU A 67 4.05 -0.59 14.49
N TYR A 68 4.45 0.65 14.24
CA TYR A 68 4.52 1.70 15.26
C TYR A 68 3.19 2.01 15.97
N CYS A 69 2.04 1.72 15.33
CA CYS A 69 0.74 1.86 15.96
C CYS A 69 0.46 0.83 17.07
N LEU A 70 1.31 -0.19 17.21
CA LEU A 70 1.19 -1.23 18.22
C LEU A 70 1.88 -0.85 19.56
N PRO A 71 1.56 -1.55 20.66
CA PRO A 71 0.36 -2.36 20.83
C PRO A 71 -0.91 -1.48 20.84
N CYS A 72 -2.01 -2.01 20.30
CA CYS A 72 -3.35 -1.47 20.52
C CYS A 72 -3.84 -1.94 21.91
N PRO A 73 -4.44 -1.08 22.75
CA PRO A 73 -4.99 -1.50 24.05
C PRO A 73 -6.04 -2.62 23.95
N LEU A 74 -6.76 -2.67 22.82
CA LEU A 74 -7.75 -3.71 22.52
C LEU A 74 -7.16 -4.90 21.76
N LYS A 75 -5.83 -4.98 21.64
CA LYS A 75 -5.09 -6.06 20.96
C LYS A 75 -5.40 -6.22 19.46
N ILE A 76 -5.98 -5.19 18.83
CA ILE A 76 -6.18 -5.17 17.37
C ILE A 76 -4.81 -5.14 16.68
N ASN A 77 -4.54 -6.14 15.82
CA ASN A 77 -3.40 -6.08 14.91
C ASN A 77 -3.74 -5.16 13.72
N ILE A 78 -3.49 -3.86 13.91
CA ILE A 78 -3.85 -2.80 12.95
C ILE A 78 -3.17 -3.03 11.57
N PRO A 79 -1.84 -3.28 11.48
CA PRO A 79 -1.19 -3.56 10.20
C PRO A 79 -1.78 -4.75 9.45
N GLN A 80 -2.13 -5.83 10.16
CA GLN A 80 -2.73 -7.02 9.56
C GLN A 80 -4.12 -6.74 8.99
N ASN A 81 -4.95 -5.95 9.68
CA ASN A 81 -6.26 -5.54 9.17
C ASN A 81 -6.14 -4.75 7.85
N PHE A 82 -5.18 -3.82 7.76
CA PHE A 82 -4.93 -3.06 6.53
C PHE A 82 -4.31 -3.88 5.41
N LEU A 83 -3.53 -4.91 5.75
CA LEU A 83 -3.03 -5.88 4.77
C LEU A 83 -4.18 -6.66 4.13
N LEU A 84 -5.12 -7.16 4.94
CA LEU A 84 -6.28 -7.91 4.45
C LEU A 84 -7.22 -7.04 3.62
N GLU A 85 -7.46 -5.79 4.03
CA GLU A 85 -8.19 -4.82 3.21
C GLU A 85 -7.51 -4.62 1.85
N GLY A 86 -6.17 -4.59 1.84
CA GLY A 86 -5.39 -4.48 0.61
C GLY A 86 -5.58 -5.67 -0.31
N TYR A 87 -5.56 -6.89 0.21
CA TYR A 87 -5.85 -8.09 -0.58
C TYR A 87 -7.27 -8.08 -1.15
N TYR A 88 -8.23 -7.57 -0.38
CA TYR A 88 -9.62 -7.43 -0.82
C TYR A 88 -9.79 -6.38 -1.94
N THR A 89 -9.12 -5.24 -1.85
CA THR A 89 -9.32 -4.13 -2.80
C THR A 89 -8.40 -4.14 -4.00
N ARG A 90 -7.16 -4.66 -3.87
CA ARG A 90 -6.10 -4.47 -4.89
C ARG A 90 -5.61 -5.75 -5.56
N TYR A 91 -5.81 -6.92 -4.95
CA TYR A 91 -5.19 -8.17 -5.44
C TYR A 91 -6.18 -9.19 -6.01
N ASN A 92 -7.45 -8.82 -6.23
CA ASN A 92 -8.50 -9.76 -6.65
C ASN A 92 -8.63 -11.00 -5.75
N LEU A 93 -8.24 -10.89 -4.46
CA LEU A 93 -8.25 -11.96 -3.47
C LEU A 93 -9.38 -11.76 -2.45
N LYS A 94 -10.57 -11.36 -2.91
CA LYS A 94 -11.67 -10.93 -2.03
C LYS A 94 -12.11 -12.01 -1.04
N ASP A 95 -12.38 -13.21 -1.52
CA ASP A 95 -12.88 -14.30 -0.67
C ASP A 95 -11.83 -14.78 0.31
N TRP A 96 -10.59 -14.94 -0.17
CA TRP A 96 -9.44 -15.28 0.66
C TRP A 96 -9.20 -14.24 1.77
N ALA A 97 -9.28 -12.95 1.44
CA ALA A 97 -9.10 -11.87 2.41
C ALA A 97 -10.19 -11.89 3.49
N LYS A 98 -11.45 -12.14 3.10
CA LYS A 98 -12.58 -12.28 4.04
C LYS A 98 -12.44 -13.49 4.93
N GLU A 99 -12.07 -14.65 4.39
CA GLU A 99 -11.82 -15.87 5.16
C GLU A 99 -10.69 -15.66 6.17
N ARG A 100 -9.57 -15.08 5.72
CA ARG A 100 -8.44 -14.78 6.60
C ARG A 100 -8.83 -13.76 7.68
N TYR A 101 -9.64 -12.76 7.36
CA TYR A 101 -10.14 -11.79 8.34
C TYR A 101 -11.04 -12.42 9.39
N LYS A 102 -11.92 -13.36 9.01
CA LYS A 102 -12.77 -14.11 9.96
C LYS A 102 -11.95 -14.85 11.02
N SER A 103 -10.79 -15.39 10.61
CA SER A 103 -9.85 -16.11 11.49
C SER A 103 -9.08 -15.23 12.48
N LEU A 104 -9.19 -13.89 12.40
CA LEU A 104 -8.56 -13.00 13.37
C LEU A 104 -9.24 -13.12 14.74
N GLU A 105 -8.42 -13.25 15.78
CA GLU A 105 -8.85 -13.25 17.19
C GLU A 105 -9.55 -11.93 17.54
N VAL A 106 -8.92 -10.80 17.20
CA VAL A 106 -9.49 -9.46 17.35
C VAL A 106 -9.62 -8.79 15.99
N LYS A 107 -10.86 -8.41 15.65
CA LYS A 107 -11.26 -7.80 14.38
C LYS A 107 -11.24 -6.28 14.46
N ALA A 108 -11.26 -5.62 13.31
CA ALA A 108 -11.30 -4.15 13.22
C ALA A 108 -12.54 -3.55 13.92
N SER A 109 -13.65 -4.28 13.96
CA SER A 109 -14.90 -3.90 14.65
C SER A 109 -14.75 -3.70 16.16
N ALA A 110 -13.69 -4.22 16.78
CA ALA A 110 -13.42 -3.99 18.19
C ALA A 110 -12.92 -2.56 18.50
N CYS A 111 -12.58 -1.75 17.48
CA CYS A 111 -12.02 -0.43 17.67
C CYS A 111 -13.00 0.51 18.41
N VAL A 112 -12.56 1.09 19.53
CA VAL A 112 -13.30 2.11 20.31
C VAL A 112 -12.88 3.55 19.99
N GLU A 113 -12.16 3.75 18.88
CA GLU A 113 -11.80 5.07 18.37
C GLU A 113 -10.96 5.97 19.30
N CYS A 114 -10.18 5.38 20.22
CA CYS A 114 -9.35 6.10 21.19
C CYS A 114 -8.25 7.00 20.60
N GLY A 115 -7.86 6.81 19.33
CA GLY A 115 -6.90 7.67 18.62
C GLY A 115 -5.42 7.46 18.94
N LEU A 116 -5.07 6.64 19.94
CA LEU A 116 -3.66 6.39 20.32
C LEU A 116 -2.79 5.91 19.16
N CYS A 117 -3.33 5.07 18.28
CA CYS A 117 -2.62 4.57 17.11
C CYS A 117 -2.21 5.68 16.13
N GLU A 118 -3.04 6.72 15.97
CA GLU A 118 -2.79 7.83 15.05
C GLU A 118 -1.65 8.71 15.56
N THR A 119 -1.56 8.93 16.88
CA THR A 119 -0.45 9.68 17.51
C THR A 119 0.91 9.02 17.31
N LYS A 120 0.94 7.70 17.07
CA LYS A 120 2.16 6.93 16.82
C LYS A 120 2.49 6.78 15.33
N CYS A 121 1.59 7.19 14.43
CA CYS A 121 1.76 6.97 13.01
C CYS A 121 2.62 8.08 12.39
N PRO A 122 3.84 7.80 11.90
CA PRO A 122 4.71 8.82 11.32
C PRO A 122 4.20 9.34 9.96
N TYR A 123 3.14 8.73 9.42
CA TYR A 123 2.54 9.07 8.14
C TYR A 123 1.15 9.70 8.29
N GLU A 124 0.73 10.03 9.52
CA GLU A 124 -0.54 10.71 9.81
C GLU A 124 -1.76 10.00 9.21
N LEU A 125 -1.74 8.66 9.21
CA LEU A 125 -2.84 7.88 8.65
C LEU A 125 -4.10 8.07 9.52
N PRO A 126 -5.29 8.20 8.91
CA PRO A 126 -6.56 8.21 9.64
C PRO A 126 -6.96 6.78 10.02
N ILE A 127 -6.17 6.16 10.91
CA ILE A 127 -6.25 4.73 11.26
C ILE A 127 -7.66 4.35 11.74
N ARG A 128 -8.35 5.22 12.49
CA ARG A 128 -9.70 4.92 13.00
C ARG A 128 -10.72 4.77 11.86
N GLU A 129 -10.73 5.73 10.94
CA GLU A 129 -11.57 5.69 9.74
C GLU A 129 -11.24 4.48 8.86
N MET A 130 -9.95 4.21 8.66
CA MET A 130 -9.50 3.04 7.90
C MET A 130 -9.96 1.73 8.54
N LEU A 131 -9.94 1.59 9.87
CA LEU A 131 -10.42 0.40 10.57
C LEU A 131 -11.93 0.21 10.42
N LYS A 132 -12.73 1.28 10.44
CA LYS A 132 -14.17 1.21 10.13
C LYS A 132 -14.41 0.67 8.72
N GLU A 133 -13.64 1.14 7.74
CA GLU A 133 -13.70 0.65 6.37
C GLU A 133 -13.31 -0.83 6.25
N VAL A 134 -12.28 -1.27 6.99
CA VAL A 134 -11.91 -2.68 7.04
C VAL A 134 -13.08 -3.52 7.54
N SER A 135 -13.70 -3.12 8.66
CA SER A 135 -14.85 -3.83 9.22
C SER A 135 -16.01 -3.89 8.23
N SER A 136 -16.33 -2.77 7.57
CA SER A 136 -17.41 -2.69 6.57
C SER A 136 -17.16 -3.58 5.34
N LYS A 137 -15.91 -3.64 4.83
CA LYS A 137 -15.56 -4.40 3.63
C LYS A 137 -15.41 -5.91 3.89
N LEU A 138 -14.79 -6.28 5.02
CA LEU A 138 -14.37 -7.66 5.29
C LEU A 138 -15.32 -8.46 6.17
N GLY A 139 -16.14 -7.82 7.00
CA GLY A 139 -17.11 -8.50 7.88
C GLY A 139 -17.22 -7.91 9.27
#